data_AF-X1H0C8-F1
#
_entry.id   AF-X1H0C8-F1
#
_cell.length_a   1.000
_cell.length_b   1.000
_cell.length_c   1.000
_cell.angle_alpha   90.00
_cell.angle_beta   90.00
_cell.angle_gamma   90.00
#
_symmetry.space_group_name_H-M   'P 1'
#
loop_
_entity.id
_entity.type
_entity.pdbx_description
1 polymer ?
#
loop_
_entity_poly.entity_id
_entity_poly.type
_entity_poly.pdbx_seq_one_letter_code
_entity_poly.pdbx_strand_id
1 'polypeptide(L)' 'QTADRQYTFRYDHVNPKESAFISIRECAGRGKGFPEVSRISLKDTVKNDSYKELRESLLNQCYQVMRILMREEQ' A
#
# COMPACT_ATOMS: atom_id res chain seq x y z
N GLN A 1 3.18 -7.14 37.33
CA GLN A 1 3.86 -6.05 36.61
C GLN A 1 4.04 -6.52 35.18
N THR A 2 3.22 -6.00 34.27
CA THR A 2 3.32 -6.31 32.84
C THR A 2 4.37 -5.37 32.28
N ALA A 3 5.52 -5.89 31.85
CA ALA A 3 6.55 -5.07 31.22
C ALA A 3 5.98 -4.48 29.93
N ASP A 4 5.87 -3.15 29.86
CA ASP A 4 5.58 -2.42 28.63
C ASP A 4 6.70 -2.74 27.64
N ARG A 5 6.38 -3.56 26.62
CA ARG A 5 7.28 -3.78 25.50
C ARG A 5 7.41 -2.47 24.74
N GLN A 6 8.56 -1.82 24.86
CA GLN A 6 8.88 -0.63 24.09
C GLN A 6 9.09 -1.04 22.62
N TYR A 7 8.05 -0.90 21.80
CA TYR A 7 8.14 -1.15 20.36
C TYR A 7 8.97 -0.03 19.72
N THR A 8 10.18 -0.36 19.24
CA THR A 8 10.95 0.56 18.40
C THR A 8 10.46 0.43 16.96
N PHE A 9 9.63 1.37 16.50
CA PHE A 9 9.24 1.44 15.11
C PHE A 9 10.37 2.09 14.30
N ARG A 10 11.00 1.33 13.40
CA ARG A 10 11.89 1.89 12.37
C ARG A 10 11.06 2.16 11.12
N TYR A 11 11.02 3.44 10.73
CA TYR A 11 10.33 3.92 9.53
C TYR A 11 11.34 4.20 8.41
N ASP A 12 12.37 3.36 8.27
CA ASP A 12 13.39 3.51 7.23
C ASP A 12 12.72 3.59 5.86
N HIS A 13 12.93 4.77 5.25
CA HIS A 13 11.97 5.42 4.38
C HIS A 13 11.90 4.79 2.98
N VAL A 14 10.91 3.92 2.74
CA VAL A 14 10.41 3.71 1.37
C VAL A 14 9.81 5.04 0.94
N ASN A 15 10.49 5.79 0.06
CA ASN A 15 9.93 7.00 -0.52
C ASN A 15 8.84 6.57 -1.53
N PRO A 16 7.54 6.70 -1.24
CA PRO A 16 6.50 6.13 -2.09
C PRO A 16 6.44 6.78 -3.48
N LYS A 17 7.04 7.98 -3.63
CA LYS A 17 7.14 8.69 -4.90
C LYS A 17 8.23 8.14 -5.81
N GLU A 18 9.29 7.57 -5.24
CA GLU A 18 10.51 7.17 -5.96
C GLU A 18 10.75 5.67 -5.95
N SER A 19 10.34 4.99 -4.88
CA SER A 19 10.47 3.55 -4.74
C SER A 19 9.34 2.84 -5.46
N ALA A 20 9.67 1.83 -6.27
CA ALA A 20 8.70 0.91 -6.82
C ALA A 20 8.30 -0.13 -5.75
N PHE A 21 7.25 0.17 -4.98
CA PHE A 21 6.81 -0.67 -3.85
C PHE A 21 5.45 -1.35 -4.08
N ILE A 22 4.72 -1.00 -5.14
CA ILE A 22 3.43 -1.62 -5.47
C ILE A 22 3.69 -2.86 -6.31
N SER A 23 3.38 -4.03 -5.76
CA SER A 23 3.48 -5.34 -6.43
C SER A 23 2.33 -5.51 -7.43
N ILE A 24 2.67 -5.72 -8.71
CA ILE A 24 1.71 -6.12 -9.75
C ILE A 24 1.79 -7.64 -9.90
N ARG A 25 0.64 -8.29 -9.79
CA ARG A 25 0.53 -9.75 -9.84
C ARG A 25 -0.47 -10.14 -10.91
N GLU A 26 -0.13 -11.20 -11.64
CA GLU A 26 -0.97 -11.71 -12.71
C GLU A 26 -1.64 -13.02 -12.29
N CYS A 27 -2.89 -13.21 -12.70
CA CYS A 27 -3.58 -14.48 -12.48
C CYS A 27 -3.02 -15.54 -13.43
N ALA A 28 -2.21 -16.47 -12.91
CA ALA A 28 -1.59 -17.52 -13.71
C ALA A 28 -2.49 -18.76 -13.95
N GLY A 29 -3.78 -18.66 -13.61
CA GLY A 29 -4.75 -19.75 -13.75
C GLY A 29 -4.77 -20.74 -12.58
N ARG A 30 -5.52 -21.84 -12.73
CA ARG A 30 -5.86 -22.78 -11.66
C ARG A 30 -4.60 -23.44 -11.07
N GLY A 31 -4.39 -23.28 -9.76
CA GLY A 31 -3.30 -23.91 -9.01
C GLY A 31 -1.94 -23.20 -9.09
N LYS A 32 -1.81 -22.10 -9.87
CA LYS A 32 -0.54 -21.38 -10.03
C LYS A 32 -0.42 -20.10 -9.20
N GLY A 33 -1.50 -19.71 -8.49
CA GLY A 33 -1.52 -18.54 -7.63
C GLY A 33 -1.42 -17.22 -8.38
N PHE A 34 -0.94 -16.18 -7.68
CA PHE A 34 -0.77 -14.82 -8.19
C PHE A 34 0.71 -14.41 -8.10
N PRO A 35 1.56 -14.90 -9.02
CA PRO A 35 2.97 -14.51 -9.06
C PRO A 35 3.12 -13.01 -9.29
N GLU A 36 4.15 -12.42 -8.68
CA GLU A 36 4.56 -11.05 -8.96
C GLU A 36 5.23 -10.97 -10.32
N VAL A 37 4.72 -10.09 -11.18
CA VAL A 37 5.20 -9.91 -12.55
C VAL A 37 5.89 -8.55 -12.74
N SER A 38 5.63 -7.58 -11.85
CA SER A 38 6.26 -6.26 -11.89
C SER A 38 6.12 -5.52 -10.56
N ARG A 39 6.88 -4.43 -10.41
CA ARG A 39 6.70 -3.43 -9.36
C ARG A 39 6.64 -2.04 -9.95
N ILE A 40 5.77 -1.21 -9.41
CA ILE A 40 5.60 0.18 -9.87
C ILE A 40 5.62 1.17 -8.70
N SER A 41 6.03 2.41 -8.99
CA SER A 41 5.94 3.53 -8.05
C SER A 41 4.55 4.18 -8.10
N LEU A 42 4.19 4.96 -7.08
CA LEU A 42 2.97 5.79 -7.16
C LEU A 42 3.05 6.85 -8.26
N LYS A 43 4.24 7.29 -8.64
CA LYS A 43 4.41 8.24 -9.75
C LYS A 43 4.01 7.61 -11.08
N ASP A 44 4.34 6.33 -11.27
CA ASP A 44 4.00 5.60 -12.48
C ASP A 44 2.52 5.24 -12.54
N THR A 45 1.89 4.98 -11.38
CA THR A 45 0.44 4.77 -11.35
C THR A 45 -0.31 6.01 -11.82
N VAL A 46 0.12 7.23 -11.48
CA VAL A 46 -0.56 8.47 -11.91
C VAL A 46 -0.48 8.71 -13.42
N LYS A 47 0.59 8.26 -14.09
CA LYS A 47 0.80 8.49 -15.52
C LYS A 47 -0.01 7.57 -16.43
N ASN A 48 -0.55 6.47 -15.92
CA ASN A 48 -1.25 5.46 -16.71
C ASN A 48 -2.67 5.22 -16.18
N ASP A 49 -3.67 5.45 -17.03
CA ASP A 49 -5.08 5.32 -16.67
C ASP A 49 -5.54 3.88 -16.40
N SER A 50 -4.78 2.87 -16.83
CA SER A 50 -5.06 1.47 -16.48
C SER A 50 -5.01 1.20 -14.98
N TYR A 51 -4.36 2.08 -14.21
CA TYR A 51 -4.24 1.97 -12.75
C TYR A 51 -5.24 2.85 -11.99
N LYS A 52 -6.28 3.39 -12.65
CA LYS A 52 -7.27 4.27 -12.00
C LYS A 52 -7.92 3.63 -10.76
N GLU A 53 -8.41 2.41 -10.87
CA GLU A 53 -9.06 1.70 -9.75
C GLU A 53 -8.10 1.46 -8.58
N LEU A 54 -6.84 1.13 -8.89
CA LEU A 54 -5.79 1.01 -7.88
C LEU A 54 -5.57 2.33 -7.13
N ARG A 55 -5.50 3.46 -7.86
CA ARG A 55 -5.34 4.79 -7.24
C ARG A 55 -6.52 5.14 -6.33
N GLU A 56 -7.75 4.91 -6.81
CA GLU A 56 -8.97 5.17 -6.03
C GLU A 56 -9.04 4.31 -4.77
N SER A 57 -8.73 3.02 -4.88
CA SER A 57 -8.69 2.11 -3.72
C SER A 57 -7.65 2.55 -2.69
N LEU A 58 -6.44 2.92 -3.13
CA LEU A 58 -5.37 3.37 -2.22
C LEU A 58 -5.75 4.68 -1.53
N LEU A 59 -6.32 5.65 -2.25
CA LEU A 59 -6.78 6.90 -1.67
C LEU A 59 -7.87 6.66 -0.61
N ASN A 60 -8.83 5.79 -0.91
CA ASN A 60 -9.89 5.45 0.04
C ASN A 60 -9.33 4.79 1.31
N GLN A 61 -8.38 3.85 1.17
CA GLN A 61 -7.71 3.22 2.32
C GLN A 61 -6.94 4.24 3.15
N CYS A 62 -6.15 5.12 2.51
CA CYS A 62 -5.44 6.19 3.20
C CYS A 62 -6.40 7.10 3.96
N TYR A 63 -7.54 7.47 3.36
CA TYR A 63 -8.55 8.30 4.00
C TYR A 63 -9.18 7.59 5.21
N GLN A 64 -9.52 6.31 5.10
CA GLN A 64 -10.03 5.53 6.23
C GLN A 64 -9.02 5.44 7.38
N VAL A 65 -7.76 5.17 7.07
CA VAL A 65 -6.68 5.15 8.08
C VAL A 65 -6.56 6.52 8.75
N MET A 66 -6.57 7.62 7.99
CA MET A 66 -6.54 8.96 8.55
C MET A 66 -7.74 9.22 9.46
N ARG A 67 -8.96 8.88 9.04
CA ARG A 67 -10.17 9.04 9.87
C ARG A 67 -10.07 8.31 11.21
N ILE A 68 -9.58 7.06 11.19
CA ILE A 68 -9.36 6.26 12.40
C ILE A 68 -8.33 6.94 13.31
N LEU A 69 -7.20 7.38 12.76
CA LEU A 69 -6.13 8.03 13.53
C LEU A 69 -6.55 9.39 14.10
N MET A 70 -7.34 10.15 13.35
CA MET A 70 -7.88 11.45 13.76
C MET A 70 -9.09 11.34 14.68
N ARG A 71 -9.59 10.11 14.94
CA ARG A 71 -10.78 9.85 15.76
C ARG A 71 -12.04 10.56 15.25
N GLU A 72 -12.14 10.77 13.94
CA GLU A 72 -13.33 11.34 13.29
C GLU A 72 -14.52 10.34 13.24
N GLU A 73 -14.43 9.23 13.97
CA GLU A 73 -15.50 8.25 14.20
C GLU A 73 -15.88 8.15 15.68
N GLN A 74 -15.86 9.28 16.39
CA GLN A 74 -16.52 9.43 17.70
C GLN A 74 -17.64 10.46 17.62
#